data_AF-A0A0S8C6N5-F1
#
_entry.id   AF-A0A0S8C6N5-F1
#
_cell.length_a   1.000
_cell.length_b   1.000
_cell.length_c   1.000
_cell.angle_alpha   90.00
_cell.angle_beta   90.00
_cell.angle_gamma   90.00
#
_symmetry.space_group_name_H-M   'P 1'
#
loop_
_entity.id
_entity.type
_entity.pdbx_description
1 polymer ?
#
loop_
_entity_poly.entity_id
_entity_poly.type
_entity_poly.pdbx_seq_one_letter_code
_entity_poly.pdbx_strand_id
1 'polypeptide(L)'
;MLYFRTQPDSVFIAFVKHALHWELQGIRRISSANDVDAWLVGYPMLGTMFTPYSAVITLEELLIANENSTVYRLTDYHWFLLYECLKNYCVWHNDQVHDGSVPFTMLGGYRFGLVDFETMTDRYFWDQEFMELLYANVAESDDCLCEGNTDPSALDLSYGLRPHPHKLQLTLVEETAWRIPEPQECGQWRLP
;
A
#
# COMPACT_ATOMS: atom_id res chain seq x y z
N MET A 1 -9.32 -7.91 -8.56
CA MET A 1 -9.03 -6.49 -8.43
C MET A 1 -9.17 -6.10 -6.97
N LEU A 2 -8.27 -5.25 -6.45
CA LEU A 2 -8.38 -4.75 -5.08
C LEU A 2 -9.47 -3.67 -5.00
N TYR A 3 -10.20 -3.63 -3.89
CA TYR A 3 -11.35 -2.73 -3.71
C TYR A 3 -10.92 -1.35 -3.18
N PHE A 4 -10.53 -0.46 -4.09
CA PHE A 4 -10.20 0.93 -3.81
C PHE A 4 -11.44 1.83 -3.64
N ARG A 5 -11.24 3.02 -3.07
CA ARG A 5 -12.27 4.05 -2.88
C ARG A 5 -12.94 4.47 -4.17
N THR A 6 -12.14 4.73 -5.21
CA THR A 6 -12.62 4.97 -6.58
C THR A 6 -12.31 3.76 -7.43
N GLN A 7 -13.12 3.51 -8.46
CA GLN A 7 -12.85 2.42 -9.41
C GLN A 7 -11.47 2.65 -10.04
N PRO A 8 -10.52 1.71 -9.88
CA PRO A 8 -9.20 1.87 -10.42
C PRO A 8 -9.26 1.73 -11.94
N ASP A 9 -8.58 2.62 -12.65
CA ASP A 9 -8.40 2.47 -14.09
C ASP A 9 -7.23 1.53 -14.39
N SER A 10 -7.06 1.18 -15.66
CA SER A 10 -6.00 0.26 -16.10
C SER A 10 -4.59 0.80 -15.85
N VAL A 11 -4.43 2.12 -15.77
CA VAL A 11 -3.14 2.78 -15.51
C VAL A 11 -2.76 2.54 -14.05
N PHE A 12 -3.65 2.86 -13.12
CA PHE A 12 -3.42 2.65 -11.70
C PHE A 12 -3.27 1.15 -11.35
N ILE A 13 -4.06 0.26 -11.96
CA ILE A 13 -3.89 -1.20 -11.76
C ILE A 13 -2.49 -1.65 -12.18
N ALA A 14 -1.98 -1.16 -13.32
CA ALA A 14 -0.62 -1.47 -13.76
C ALA A 14 0.42 -0.91 -12.79
N PHE A 15 0.24 0.31 -12.29
CA PHE A 15 1.13 0.91 -11.30
C PHE A 15 1.22 0.08 -10.01
N VAL A 16 0.06 -0.27 -9.43
CA VAL A 16 -0.02 -1.11 -8.22
C VAL A 16 0.67 -2.45 -8.44
N LYS A 17 0.42 -3.10 -9.58
CA LYS A 17 1.07 -4.37 -9.92
C LYS A 17 2.60 -4.24 -9.94
N HIS A 18 3.12 -3.18 -10.57
CA HIS A 18 4.56 -2.94 -10.66
C HIS A 18 5.17 -2.66 -9.29
N ALA A 19 4.52 -1.83 -8.46
CA ALA A 19 4.96 -1.54 -7.10
C ALA A 19 5.03 -2.81 -6.23
N LEU A 20 3.96 -3.61 -6.22
CA LEU A 20 3.91 -4.88 -5.49
C LEU A 20 4.98 -5.85 -5.97
N HIS A 21 5.20 -5.96 -7.28
CA HIS A 21 6.22 -6.84 -7.81
C HIS A 21 7.64 -6.38 -7.44
N TRP A 22 7.90 -5.08 -7.52
CA TRP A 22 9.20 -4.50 -7.14
C TRP A 22 9.51 -4.77 -5.67
N GLU A 23 8.56 -4.50 -4.78
CA GLU A 23 8.74 -4.73 -3.35
C GLU A 23 8.92 -6.21 -3.02
N LEU A 24 8.10 -7.07 -3.63
CA LEU A 24 8.18 -8.52 -3.46
C LEU A 24 9.58 -9.05 -3.79
N GLN A 25 10.21 -8.56 -4.86
CA GLN A 25 11.58 -8.97 -5.20
C GLN A 25 12.60 -8.51 -4.16
N GLY A 26 12.45 -7.29 -3.62
CA GLY A 26 13.29 -6.79 -2.54
C GLY A 26 13.18 -7.64 -1.28
N ILE A 27 11.95 -7.87 -0.80
CA ILE A 27 11.68 -8.62 0.43
C ILE A 27 12.06 -10.10 0.28
N ARG A 28 11.86 -10.72 -0.89
CA ARG A 28 12.30 -12.10 -1.15
C ARG A 28 13.80 -12.27 -0.98
N ARG A 29 14.61 -11.28 -1.35
CA ARG A 29 16.07 -11.34 -1.15
C ARG A 29 16.42 -11.35 0.34
N ILE A 30 15.79 -10.46 1.11
CA ILE A 30 15.97 -10.36 2.57
C ILE A 30 15.51 -11.66 3.25
N SER A 31 14.33 -12.16 2.87
CA SER A 31 13.74 -13.41 3.38
C SER A 31 14.62 -14.62 3.08
N SER A 32 15.13 -14.74 1.84
CA SER A 32 15.99 -15.85 1.43
C SER A 32 17.37 -15.82 2.12
N ALA A 33 17.86 -14.63 2.45
CA ALA A 33 19.08 -14.46 3.24
C ALA A 33 18.86 -14.65 4.74
N ASN A 34 17.60 -14.75 5.20
CA ASN A 34 17.20 -14.74 6.61
C ASN A 34 17.80 -13.55 7.38
N ASP A 35 17.90 -12.39 6.72
CA ASP A 35 18.52 -11.19 7.26
C ASP A 35 17.47 -10.34 8.00
N VAL A 36 17.23 -10.69 9.27
CA VAL A 36 16.22 -10.02 10.11
C VAL A 36 16.62 -8.57 10.41
N ASP A 37 17.92 -8.27 10.50
CA ASP A 37 18.39 -6.92 10.78
C ASP A 37 18.14 -6.00 9.56
N ALA A 38 18.48 -6.46 8.35
CA ALA A 38 18.16 -5.73 7.13
C ALA A 38 16.64 -5.53 6.96
N TRP A 39 15.83 -6.51 7.35
CA TRP A 39 14.37 -6.38 7.37
C TRP A 39 13.91 -5.24 8.28
N LEU A 40 14.33 -5.23 9.55
CA LEU A 40 13.92 -4.21 10.52
C LEU A 40 14.47 -2.82 10.18
N VAL A 41 15.65 -2.74 9.56
CA VAL A 41 16.23 -1.47 9.09
C VAL A 41 15.46 -0.92 7.89
N GLY A 42 15.13 -1.75 6.91
CA GLY A 42 14.38 -1.33 5.73
C GLY A 42 12.90 -1.05 6.00
N TYR A 43 12.33 -1.78 6.96
CA TYR A 43 10.89 -1.81 7.25
C TYR A 43 10.64 -1.72 8.76
N PRO A 44 11.01 -0.61 9.42
CA PRO A 44 10.95 -0.54 10.89
C PRO A 44 9.52 -0.70 11.43
N MET A 45 8.53 -0.12 10.75
CA MET A 45 7.12 -0.25 11.13
C MET A 45 6.51 -1.56 10.65
N LEU A 46 6.68 -1.92 9.37
CA LEU A 46 6.17 -3.18 8.85
C LEU A 46 6.76 -4.40 9.57
N GLY A 47 8.00 -4.30 10.04
CA GLY A 47 8.72 -5.39 10.69
C GLY A 47 8.25 -5.73 12.10
N THR A 48 7.47 -4.87 12.76
CA THR A 48 6.79 -5.21 14.02
C THR A 48 5.64 -6.19 13.77
N MET A 49 4.92 -5.99 12.66
CA MET A 49 3.73 -6.75 12.29
C MET A 49 4.03 -7.97 11.42
N PHE A 50 4.99 -7.86 10.50
CA PHE A 50 5.31 -8.90 9.54
C PHE A 50 6.73 -9.43 9.72
N THR A 51 6.86 -10.74 9.58
CA THR A 51 8.15 -11.35 9.19
C THR A 51 8.37 -11.16 7.69
N PRO A 52 9.62 -11.24 7.18
CA PRO A 52 9.87 -11.23 5.74
C PRO A 52 9.06 -12.30 5.00
N TYR A 53 8.96 -13.50 5.56
CA TYR A 53 8.21 -14.61 4.98
C TYR A 53 6.70 -14.33 4.89
N SER A 54 6.09 -13.86 5.98
CA SER A 54 4.67 -13.49 5.96
C SER A 54 4.38 -12.33 5.00
N ALA A 55 5.27 -11.32 4.94
CA ALA A 55 5.12 -10.22 3.99
C ALA A 55 5.16 -10.71 2.54
N VAL A 56 6.07 -11.64 2.21
CA VAL A 56 6.14 -12.26 0.87
C VAL A 56 4.83 -12.95 0.51
N ILE A 57 4.28 -13.78 1.40
CA ILE A 57 3.00 -14.47 1.15
C ILE A 57 1.87 -13.47 0.92
N THR A 58 1.74 -12.49 1.81
CA THR A 58 0.67 -11.48 1.69
C THR A 58 0.80 -10.64 0.42
N LEU A 59 2.02 -10.29 -0.02
CA LEU A 59 2.24 -9.61 -1.29
C LEU A 59 1.88 -10.47 -2.51
N GLU A 60 2.16 -11.76 -2.47
CA GLU A 60 1.74 -12.70 -3.52
C GLU A 60 0.22 -12.79 -3.62
N GLU A 61 -0.47 -12.87 -2.47
CA GLU A 61 -1.94 -12.85 -2.41
C GLU A 61 -2.50 -11.54 -2.97
N LEU A 62 -1.92 -10.39 -2.61
CA LEU A 62 -2.30 -9.09 -3.14
C LEU A 62 -2.09 -8.98 -4.66
N LEU A 63 -0.99 -9.52 -5.18
CA LEU A 63 -0.74 -9.57 -6.63
C LEU A 63 -1.80 -10.39 -7.37
N ILE A 64 -2.07 -11.61 -6.88
CA ILE A 64 -3.09 -12.49 -7.46
C ILE A 64 -4.46 -11.81 -7.41
N ALA A 65 -4.80 -11.23 -6.26
CA ALA A 65 -6.05 -10.51 -6.08
C ALA A 65 -6.13 -9.29 -7.00
N ASN A 66 -5.05 -8.52 -7.20
CA ASN A 66 -5.06 -7.35 -8.08
C ASN A 66 -5.34 -7.72 -9.55
N GLU A 67 -4.83 -8.87 -10.01
CA GLU A 67 -4.99 -9.34 -11.39
C GLU A 67 -6.32 -10.03 -11.69
N ASN A 68 -7.07 -10.44 -10.65
CA ASN A 68 -8.34 -11.14 -10.82
C ASN A 68 -9.47 -10.18 -11.29
N SER A 69 -10.51 -10.69 -11.95
CA SER A 69 -11.74 -9.93 -12.22
C SER A 69 -12.59 -9.75 -10.96
N THR A 70 -12.49 -10.69 -10.02
CA THR A 70 -13.19 -10.66 -8.72
C THR A 70 -12.67 -9.52 -7.83
N VAL A 71 -13.56 -8.81 -7.14
CA VAL A 71 -13.20 -7.66 -6.31
C VAL A 71 -12.99 -8.08 -4.85
N TYR A 72 -11.84 -7.72 -4.27
CA TYR A 72 -11.44 -8.10 -2.92
C TYR A 72 -11.23 -6.88 -2.02
N ARG A 73 -11.85 -6.89 -0.84
CA ARG A 73 -11.63 -5.91 0.22
C ARG A 73 -10.42 -6.30 1.06
N LEU A 74 -9.56 -5.30 1.23
CA LEU A 74 -8.34 -5.36 2.03
C LEU A 74 -8.68 -5.16 3.51
N THR A 75 -7.92 -5.81 4.39
CA THR A 75 -7.87 -5.47 5.81
C THR A 75 -6.84 -4.37 6.05
N ASP A 76 -6.84 -3.77 7.23
CA ASP A 76 -5.91 -2.67 7.56
C ASP A 76 -4.43 -3.08 7.43
N TYR A 77 -4.10 -4.35 7.74
CA TYR A 77 -2.76 -4.89 7.52
C TYR A 77 -2.36 -4.94 6.04
N HIS A 78 -3.31 -5.28 5.17
CA HIS A 78 -3.10 -5.25 3.72
C HIS A 78 -2.97 -3.82 3.21
N TRP A 79 -3.79 -2.89 3.72
CA TRP A 79 -3.70 -1.48 3.38
C TRP A 79 -2.35 -0.90 3.76
N PHE A 80 -1.86 -1.23 4.96
CA PHE A 80 -0.55 -0.76 5.40
C PHE A 80 0.59 -1.32 4.57
N LEU A 81 0.59 -2.62 4.28
CA LEU A 81 1.60 -3.24 3.42
C LEU A 81 1.57 -2.66 2.00
N LEU A 82 0.38 -2.47 1.43
CA LEU A 82 0.20 -1.85 0.11
C LEU A 82 0.67 -0.39 0.09
N TYR A 83 0.36 0.37 1.15
CA TYR A 83 0.79 1.76 1.30
C TYR A 83 2.31 1.87 1.26
N GLU A 84 3.01 1.07 2.05
CA GLU A 84 4.48 1.05 2.09
C GLU A 84 5.08 0.68 0.73
N CYS A 85 4.54 -0.33 0.05
CA CYS A 85 4.98 -0.71 -1.29
C CYS A 85 4.84 0.45 -2.28
N LEU A 86 3.69 1.13 -2.28
CA LEU A 86 3.43 2.23 -3.19
C LEU A 86 4.31 3.45 -2.87
N LYS A 87 4.50 3.76 -1.59
CA LYS A 87 5.36 4.86 -1.13
C LYS A 87 6.80 4.65 -1.60
N ASN A 88 7.37 3.46 -1.30
CA ASN A 88 8.75 3.14 -1.66
C ASN A 88 8.94 3.11 -3.18
N TYR A 89 7.99 2.53 -3.91
CA TYR A 89 8.03 2.51 -5.36
C TYR A 89 7.92 3.91 -5.99
N CYS A 90 7.05 4.79 -5.44
CA CYS A 90 6.94 6.17 -5.90
C CYS A 90 8.25 6.94 -5.76
N VAL A 91 8.95 6.81 -4.62
CA VAL A 91 10.27 7.42 -4.41
C VAL A 91 11.25 6.91 -5.46
N TRP A 92 11.40 5.59 -5.56
CA TRP A 92 12.33 4.99 -6.53
C TRP A 92 12.01 5.39 -7.97
N HIS A 93 10.75 5.36 -8.38
CA HIS A 93 10.32 5.72 -9.73
C HIS A 93 10.56 7.20 -10.02
N ASN A 94 10.24 8.09 -9.07
CA ASN A 94 10.46 9.52 -9.23
C ASN A 94 11.94 9.86 -9.33
N ASP A 95 12.81 9.19 -8.57
CA ASP A 95 14.26 9.36 -8.70
C ASP A 95 14.73 9.00 -10.13
N GLN A 96 14.24 7.88 -10.69
CA GLN A 96 14.57 7.49 -12.07
C GLN A 96 14.13 8.52 -13.12
N VAL A 97 12.96 9.14 -12.92
CA VAL A 97 12.43 10.18 -13.82
C VAL A 97 13.15 11.51 -13.62
N HIS A 98 13.49 11.88 -12.38
CA HIS A 98 14.12 13.15 -12.02
C HIS A 98 15.60 13.21 -12.41
N ASP A 99 16.33 12.11 -12.25
CA ASP A 99 17.76 12.00 -12.61
C ASP A 99 18.03 12.11 -14.12
N GLY A 100 16.99 12.38 -14.92
CA GLY A 100 17.12 12.82 -16.31
C GLY A 100 17.41 11.70 -17.31
N SER A 101 17.37 10.44 -16.87
CA SER A 101 17.59 9.28 -17.75
C SER A 101 16.51 9.17 -18.81
N VAL A 102 15.25 9.44 -18.43
CA VAL A 102 14.07 9.42 -19.31
C VAL A 102 12.96 10.31 -18.73
N PRO A 103 12.19 11.06 -19.55
CA PRO A 103 11.09 11.91 -19.06
C PRO A 103 9.88 11.11 -18.55
N PHE A 104 9.87 9.81 -18.78
CA PHE A 104 8.85 8.87 -18.31
C PHE A 104 9.42 7.45 -18.28
N THR A 105 8.87 6.59 -17.44
CA THR A 105 9.09 5.14 -17.52
C THR A 105 7.89 4.45 -18.19
N MET A 106 8.11 3.25 -18.71
CA MET A 106 7.06 2.42 -19.27
C MET A 106 6.60 1.41 -18.23
N LEU A 107 5.33 1.47 -17.83
CA LEU A 107 4.71 0.45 -16.98
C LEU A 107 3.64 -0.28 -17.81
N GLY A 108 4.00 -1.47 -18.29
CA GLY A 108 3.25 -2.17 -19.32
C GLY A 108 3.15 -1.34 -20.60
N GLY A 109 1.92 -0.97 -20.99
CA GLY A 109 1.63 -0.16 -22.18
C GLY A 109 1.55 1.35 -21.95
N TYR A 110 1.78 1.83 -20.72
CA TYR A 110 1.53 3.22 -20.33
C TYR A 110 2.82 3.96 -20.03
N ARG A 111 2.82 5.27 -20.30
CA ARG A 111 3.92 6.19 -19.96
C ARG A 111 3.64 6.85 -18.62
N PHE A 112 4.58 6.74 -17.69
CA PHE A 112 4.48 7.32 -16.36
C PHE A 112 5.56 8.37 -16.14
N GLY A 113 5.14 9.62 -15.96
CA GLY A 113 6.00 10.71 -15.49
C GLY A 113 6.14 10.69 -13.97
N LEU A 114 6.40 11.84 -13.36
CA LEU A 114 6.42 11.97 -11.90
C LEU A 114 5.05 11.60 -11.30
N VAL A 115 5.10 10.87 -10.20
CA VAL A 115 3.92 10.43 -9.45
C VAL A 115 3.85 11.21 -8.14
N ASP A 116 2.74 11.90 -7.95
CA ASP A 116 2.38 12.49 -6.67
C ASP A 116 1.71 11.41 -5.80
N PHE A 117 2.46 10.94 -4.80
CA PHE A 117 2.00 9.90 -3.90
C PHE A 117 0.82 10.36 -3.05
N GLU A 118 0.82 11.60 -2.56
CA GLU A 118 -0.25 12.13 -1.70
C GLU A 118 -1.56 12.18 -2.47
N THR A 119 -1.56 12.78 -3.66
CA THR A 119 -2.74 12.82 -4.55
C THR A 119 -3.25 11.42 -4.89
N MET A 120 -2.36 10.45 -5.10
CA MET A 120 -2.74 9.06 -5.35
C MET A 120 -3.44 8.44 -4.14
N THR A 121 -2.91 8.65 -2.93
CA THR A 121 -3.53 8.13 -1.72
C THR A 121 -4.90 8.73 -1.46
N ASP A 122 -5.03 10.05 -1.58
CA ASP A 122 -6.31 10.77 -1.39
C ASP A 122 -7.42 10.27 -2.34
N ARG A 123 -7.03 9.90 -3.55
CA ARG A 123 -7.96 9.42 -4.58
C ARG A 123 -8.41 7.99 -4.33
N TYR A 124 -7.48 7.08 -4.06
CA TYR A 124 -7.76 5.63 -4.09
C TYR A 124 -7.94 4.98 -2.72
N PHE A 125 -7.45 5.57 -1.64
CA PHE A 125 -7.56 4.98 -0.30
C PHE A 125 -8.88 5.41 0.37
N TRP A 126 -9.51 4.48 1.10
CA TRP A 126 -10.81 4.73 1.76
C TRP A 126 -10.68 5.70 2.92
N ASP A 127 -9.66 5.49 3.74
CA ASP A 127 -9.21 6.32 4.84
C ASP A 127 -7.69 6.12 5.00
N GLN A 128 -7.06 6.99 5.79
CA GLN A 128 -5.67 6.86 6.22
C GLN A 128 -5.60 6.65 7.74
N GLU A 129 -6.70 6.24 8.37
CA GLU A 129 -6.77 6.04 9.83
C GLU A 129 -5.77 4.97 10.28
N PHE A 130 -5.52 3.96 9.42
CA PHE A 130 -4.45 2.98 9.66
C PHE A 130 -3.06 3.64 9.82
N MET A 131 -2.81 4.81 9.24
CA MET A 131 -1.55 5.56 9.39
C MET A 131 -1.49 6.31 10.72
N GLU A 132 -2.58 6.96 11.13
CA GLU A 132 -2.65 7.69 12.41
C GLU A 132 -2.45 6.72 13.60
N LEU A 133 -3.05 5.54 13.51
CA LEU A 133 -2.89 4.46 14.47
C LEU A 133 -1.47 3.96 14.59
N LEU A 134 -0.64 4.09 13.54
CA LEU A 134 0.77 3.68 13.55
C LEU A 134 1.67 4.74 14.18
N TYR A 135 1.47 6.01 13.85
CA TYR A 135 2.29 7.11 14.38
C TYR A 135 2.02 7.39 15.87
N ALA A 136 0.83 7.07 16.39
CA ALA A 136 0.53 7.16 17.81
C ALA A 136 1.53 6.35 18.68
N ASN A 137 1.97 5.17 18.23
CA ASN A 137 2.86 4.30 19.03
C ASN A 137 4.34 4.65 18.92
N VAL A 138 4.72 5.49 17.94
CA VAL A 138 6.08 6.06 17.91
C VAL A 138 6.20 7.21 18.89
N ALA A 139 5.07 7.90 19.19
CA ALA A 139 5.03 9.05 20.08
C ALA A 139 4.73 8.70 21.55
N GLU A 140 3.94 7.65 21.81
CA GLU A 140 3.51 7.29 23.17
C GLU A 140 3.95 5.87 23.52
N SER A 141 5.14 5.76 24.12
CA SER A 141 5.57 4.58 24.87
C SER A 141 5.20 4.68 26.36
N ASP A 142 4.34 5.61 26.76
CA ASP A 142 3.81 5.71 28.12
C ASP A 142 2.47 6.48 28.08
N ASP A 143 1.44 5.87 28.64
CA ASP A 143 0.10 6.40 28.97
C ASP A 143 -0.98 6.61 27.89
N CYS A 144 -2.14 5.96 28.18
CA CYS A 144 -3.50 6.23 27.68
C CYS A 144 -3.82 5.75 26.25
N LEU A 145 -4.98 5.17 25.92
CA LEU A 145 -6.34 5.60 26.26
C LEU A 145 -7.38 4.46 26.29
N CYS A 146 -8.42 4.74 27.08
CA CYS A 146 -9.71 4.09 27.15
C CYS A 146 -10.63 4.45 25.96
N GLU A 147 -11.63 3.58 25.74
CA GLU A 147 -13.01 3.87 25.28
C GLU A 147 -13.20 4.62 23.94
N GLY A 148 -13.28 3.85 22.86
CA GLY A 148 -13.91 4.23 21.60
C GLY A 148 -14.31 2.97 20.83
N ASN A 149 -15.32 3.05 19.97
CA ASN A 149 -15.76 1.98 19.04
C ASN A 149 -14.69 1.69 17.96
N THR A 150 -13.45 1.45 18.37
CA THR A 150 -12.34 1.18 17.49
C THR A 150 -12.44 -0.27 17.04
N ASP A 151 -12.33 -0.52 15.73
CA ASP A 151 -12.28 -1.88 15.20
C ASP A 151 -11.15 -2.65 15.93
N PRO A 152 -11.40 -3.86 16.45
CA PRO A 152 -10.35 -4.67 17.06
C PRO A 152 -9.15 -4.95 16.14
N SER A 153 -9.25 -4.74 14.83
CA SER A 153 -8.11 -4.78 13.89
C SER A 153 -7.27 -3.50 13.96
N ALA A 154 -7.90 -2.35 14.06
CA ALA A 154 -7.24 -1.05 14.24
C ALA A 154 -6.47 -0.97 15.57
N LEU A 155 -7.00 -1.59 16.64
CA LEU A 155 -6.29 -1.73 17.92
C LEU A 155 -5.04 -2.63 17.82
N ASP A 156 -5.11 -3.76 17.10
CA ASP A 156 -3.94 -4.63 16.96
C ASP A 156 -2.82 -3.96 16.13
N LEU A 157 -3.19 -3.13 15.16
CA LEU A 157 -2.25 -2.31 14.38
C LEU A 157 -1.57 -1.25 15.23
N SER A 158 -2.30 -0.57 16.13
CA SER A 158 -1.67 0.38 17.04
C SER A 158 -0.66 -0.36 17.93
N TYR A 159 -1.02 -1.47 18.55
CA TYR A 159 -0.05 -2.22 19.37
C TYR A 159 1.09 -2.90 18.58
N GLY A 160 1.17 -2.74 17.25
CA GLY A 160 2.19 -3.36 16.41
C GLY A 160 2.13 -4.90 16.48
N LEU A 161 0.96 -5.46 16.78
CA LEU A 161 0.79 -6.89 16.96
C LEU A 161 0.81 -7.58 15.61
N ARG A 162 1.48 -8.74 15.58
CA ARG A 162 1.47 -9.60 14.41
C ARG A 162 0.03 -10.03 14.12
N PRO A 163 -0.43 -9.91 12.87
CA PRO A 163 -1.79 -10.27 12.53
C PRO A 163 -2.00 -11.77 12.76
N HIS A 164 -3.10 -12.11 13.42
CA HIS A 164 -3.55 -13.50 13.38
C HIS A 164 -3.91 -13.87 11.93
N PRO A 165 -3.65 -15.10 11.46
CA PRO A 165 -3.98 -15.53 10.09
C PRO A 165 -5.39 -15.21 9.56
N HIS A 166 -6.39 -15.04 10.44
CA HIS A 166 -7.76 -14.68 10.02
C HIS A 166 -7.86 -13.20 9.61
N LYS A 167 -7.00 -12.32 10.15
CA LYS A 167 -6.91 -10.89 9.82
C LYS A 167 -6.12 -10.63 8.52
N LEU A 168 -5.51 -11.67 7.96
CA LEU A 168 -4.86 -11.66 6.63
C LEU A 168 -5.74 -12.29 5.55
N GLN A 169 -7.04 -12.48 5.79
CA GLN A 169 -7.95 -13.00 4.77
C GLN A 169 -8.58 -11.85 3.98
N LEU A 170 -8.38 -11.88 2.67
CA LEU A 170 -9.11 -11.02 1.75
C LEU A 170 -10.58 -11.41 1.71
N THR A 171 -11.47 -10.42 1.73
CA THR A 171 -12.91 -10.64 1.70
C THR A 171 -13.49 -10.30 0.33
N LEU A 172 -14.41 -11.13 -0.17
CA LEU A 172 -15.08 -10.89 -1.44
C LEU A 172 -16.02 -9.69 -1.31
N VAL A 173 -16.02 -8.82 -2.32
CA VAL A 173 -16.98 -7.73 -2.44
C VAL A 173 -18.03 -8.11 -3.48
N GLU A 174 -19.24 -8.42 -3.02
CA GLU A 174 -20.36 -8.79 -3.89
C GLU A 174 -20.92 -7.55 -4.62
N GLU A 175 -21.02 -6.42 -3.92
CA GLU A 175 -21.49 -5.15 -4.46
C GLU A 175 -20.45 -4.05 -4.25
N THR A 176 -20.07 -3.40 -5.35
CA THR A 176 -19.09 -2.32 -5.33
C THR A 176 -19.79 -0.97 -5.19
N ALA A 177 -19.31 -0.15 -4.27
CA ALA A 177 -19.80 1.19 -3.98
C ALA A 177 -18.67 2.20 -4.21
N TRP A 178 -18.01 2.13 -5.37
CA TRP A 178 -16.94 3.06 -5.73
C TRP A 178 -17.45 4.50 -5.71
N ARG A 179 -16.69 5.40 -5.09
CA ARG A 179 -16.96 6.83 -5.17
C ARG A 179 -16.71 7.29 -6.60
N ILE A 180 -17.66 8.07 -7.12
CA ILE A 180 -17.48 8.81 -8.37
C ILE A 180 -16.62 10.03 -8.01
N PRO A 181 -15.42 10.21 -8.59
CA PRO A 181 -14.64 11.41 -8.37
C PRO A 181 -15.47 12.62 -8.75
N GLU A 182 -15.48 13.66 -7.92
CA GLU A 182 -15.98 14.96 -8.38
C GLU A 182 -15.21 15.35 -9.65
N PRO A 183 -15.86 15.92 -10.66
CA PRO A 183 -15.15 16.43 -11.82
C PRO A 183 -14.15 17.46 -11.30
N GLN A 184 -12.88 17.06 -11.23
CA GLN A 184 -11.79 17.99 -10.96
C GLN A 184 -11.93 19.07 -12.03
N GLU A 185 -12.12 20.33 -11.60
CA GLU A 185 -11.93 21.47 -12.50
C GLU A 185 -10.63 21.18 -13.21
N CYS A 186 -10.72 21.00 -14.53
CA CYS A 186 -9.63 20.51 -15.35
C CYS A 186 -8.55 21.59 -15.30
N GLY A 187 -7.71 21.51 -14.26
CA GLY A 187 -6.55 22.33 -14.04
C GLY A 187 -5.67 22.07 -15.24
N GLN A 188 -5.69 23.03 -16.14
CA GLN A 188 -4.96 23.09 -17.39
C GLN A 188 -3.61 22.37 -17.25
N TRP A 189 -3.53 21.13 -17.74
CA TRP A 189 -2.27 20.51 -18.13
C TRP A 189 -1.76 21.27 -19.34
N ARG A 190 -1.26 22.50 -19.14
CA ARG A 190 -0.49 23.21 -20.14
C ARG A 190 0.84 22.50 -20.24
N LEU A 191 1.02 21.76 -21.32
CA LEU A 191 2.35 21.45 -21.82
C LEU A 191 3.07 22.80 -22.09
N PRO A 192 4.37 22.90 -21.76
CA PRO A 192 5.17 24.06 -22.15
C PRO A 192 5.23 24.22 -23.68
#